data_AF-A0AAN8YW62-F1
#
_entry.id   AF-A0AAN8YW62-F1
#
_cell.length_a   1.000
_cell.length_b   1.000
_cell.length_c   1.000
_cell.angle_alpha   90.00
_cell.angle_beta   90.00
_cell.angle_gamma   90.00
#
_symmetry.space_group_name_H-M   'P 1'
#
loop_
_entity.id
_entity.type
_entity.pdbx_description
1 polymer ?
#
loop_
_entity_poly.entity_id
_entity_poly.type
_entity_poly.pdbx_seq_one_letter_code
_entity_poly.pdbx_strand_id
1 'polypeptide(L)'
;MYDNLGAQPGVPRPPTNPQQSPFGNGFYGASSGLIRGGLGAYGEKILGSSSEYVQSNISRYFSDPQYYFQVNDQYVRNKLKVVLFPFLHRGHWTRITEPVGGRLSYKPPIYDINAPDLYIPFMAFGTYVVLAGFSLGLRGRFSPEALNWLFIKGLVGWFLQVSLLKFCLLSLGSGEAPLLDIVAYAGYTFTGMCIAVLGKILWSYSYYFLIPWTCICMGAFLVKTMKRVLFAEVRTYDSSRHHYLLIFIALAQFPLFIWLGNISVNWLF
;
A
#
# COMPACT_ATOMS: atom_id res chain seq x y z
N MET A 1 46.26 -48.66 -35.89
CA MET A 1 46.93 -47.38 -36.17
C MET A 1 46.13 -46.28 -35.51
N TYR A 2 46.82 -45.39 -34.81
CA TYR A 2 46.31 -44.38 -33.89
C TYR A 2 45.76 -43.11 -34.59
N ASP A 3 45.02 -42.36 -33.78
CA ASP A 3 44.32 -41.09 -33.89
C ASP A 3 44.96 -39.83 -34.56
N ASN A 4 44.03 -38.98 -35.03
CA ASN A 4 43.89 -37.51 -34.93
C ASN A 4 44.50 -36.47 -35.91
N LEU A 5 43.79 -35.31 -35.89
CA LEU A 5 44.00 -33.94 -36.42
C LEU A 5 43.23 -33.65 -37.73
N GLY A 6 42.34 -32.66 -37.86
CA GLY A 6 41.85 -31.55 -37.02
C GLY A 6 41.40 -30.41 -37.95
N ALA A 7 40.24 -29.76 -37.71
CA ALA A 7 39.87 -28.47 -38.33
C ALA A 7 38.59 -27.84 -37.72
N GLN A 8 38.70 -26.62 -37.19
CA GLN A 8 37.64 -25.57 -37.15
C GLN A 8 37.61 -24.82 -38.51
N PRO A 9 36.69 -23.87 -38.87
CA PRO A 9 35.77 -23.02 -38.06
C PRO A 9 34.36 -22.74 -38.68
N GLY A 10 33.58 -21.82 -38.04
CA GLY A 10 32.19 -21.37 -38.33
C GLY A 10 31.91 -20.78 -39.74
N VAL A 11 30.67 -20.48 -40.16
CA VAL A 11 29.65 -19.51 -39.67
C VAL A 11 28.25 -19.89 -40.26
N PRO A 12 27.08 -19.66 -39.62
CA PRO A 12 25.78 -19.87 -40.28
C PRO A 12 25.21 -18.61 -40.97
N ARG A 13 24.73 -18.76 -42.21
CA ARG A 13 23.92 -17.80 -42.99
C ARG A 13 22.44 -17.80 -42.51
N PRO A 14 21.70 -16.68 -42.61
CA PRO A 14 20.29 -16.63 -42.23
C PRO A 14 19.37 -17.16 -43.35
N PRO A 15 18.25 -17.84 -43.02
CA PRO A 15 17.27 -18.22 -44.02
C PRO A 15 16.23 -17.12 -44.31
N THR A 16 15.82 -17.13 -45.57
CA THR A 16 14.86 -16.30 -46.29
C THR A 16 13.41 -16.48 -45.81
N ASN A 17 12.66 -15.39 -45.84
CA ASN A 17 11.23 -15.30 -45.51
C ASN A 17 10.36 -15.81 -46.67
N PRO A 18 9.28 -16.59 -46.46
CA PRO A 18 8.23 -16.76 -47.46
C PRO A 18 7.08 -15.76 -47.26
N GLN A 19 6.70 -15.19 -48.39
CA GLN A 19 5.66 -14.19 -48.63
C GLN A 19 4.25 -14.80 -48.50
N GLN A 20 3.35 -14.16 -47.75
CA GLN A 20 1.95 -14.57 -47.58
C GLN A 20 1.08 -14.11 -48.76
N SER A 21 0.24 -15.04 -49.24
CA SER A 21 -0.77 -14.86 -50.29
C SER A 21 -2.03 -14.13 -49.78
N PRO A 22 -2.87 -13.57 -50.66
CA PRO A 22 -3.70 -12.41 -50.35
C PRO A 22 -5.20 -12.71 -50.42
N PHE A 23 -5.83 -13.23 -49.36
CA PHE A 23 -7.30 -13.22 -49.25
C PHE A 23 -7.74 -13.42 -47.80
N GLY A 24 -8.52 -12.48 -47.23
CA GLY A 24 -9.48 -12.81 -46.18
C GLY A 24 -9.57 -11.86 -44.96
N ASN A 25 -10.64 -11.07 -44.96
CA ASN A 25 -11.31 -10.42 -43.81
C ASN A 25 -10.69 -9.19 -43.15
N GLY A 26 -11.07 -8.05 -43.73
CA GLY A 26 -11.05 -6.76 -43.07
C GLY A 26 -12.14 -6.63 -42.00
N PHE A 27 -11.77 -5.96 -40.90
CA PHE A 27 -12.69 -5.18 -40.08
C PHE A 27 -11.95 -4.17 -39.17
N TYR A 28 -10.99 -3.39 -39.69
CA TYR A 28 -10.33 -2.32 -38.92
C TYR A 28 -9.96 -1.09 -39.77
N GLY A 29 -10.71 -0.82 -40.83
CA GLY A 29 -10.49 0.33 -41.71
C GLY A 29 -11.47 1.46 -41.42
N ALA A 30 -11.19 2.31 -40.43
CA ALA A 30 -11.65 3.72 -40.38
C ALA A 30 -11.13 4.44 -39.13
N SER A 31 -9.92 5.02 -39.18
CA SER A 31 -9.54 6.27 -38.46
C SER A 31 -8.03 6.56 -38.45
N SER A 32 -7.16 5.65 -38.88
CA SER A 32 -5.70 5.80 -38.65
C SER A 32 -4.92 6.49 -39.79
N GLY A 33 -5.59 7.01 -40.82
CA GLY A 33 -4.94 7.42 -42.07
C GLY A 33 -4.33 8.82 -42.09
N LEU A 34 -4.73 9.74 -41.20
CA LEU A 34 -4.42 11.17 -41.40
C LEU A 34 -3.20 11.70 -40.62
N ILE A 35 -2.61 10.94 -39.69
CA ILE A 35 -1.54 11.45 -38.81
C ILE A 35 -0.15 10.85 -39.13
N ARG A 36 -0.04 9.95 -40.12
CA ARG A 36 1.19 9.17 -40.36
C ARG A 36 2.19 9.79 -41.36
N GLY A 37 1.87 10.95 -41.96
CA GLY A 37 2.60 11.45 -43.14
C GLY A 37 3.85 12.30 -42.89
N GLY A 38 4.00 12.99 -41.75
CA GLY A 38 5.02 14.05 -41.62
C GLY A 38 5.87 14.06 -40.34
N LEU A 39 5.56 13.23 -39.35
CA LEU A 39 6.17 13.29 -38.01
C LEU A 39 6.82 11.97 -37.54
N GLY A 40 6.93 10.97 -38.43
CA GLY A 40 7.26 9.58 -38.06
C GLY A 40 8.65 9.36 -37.47
N ALA A 41 9.69 10.00 -38.00
CA ALA A 41 11.08 9.67 -37.62
C ALA A 41 11.55 10.33 -36.30
N TYR A 42 10.93 11.45 -35.90
CA TYR A 42 11.25 12.17 -34.65
C TYR A 42 10.13 12.03 -33.60
N GLY A 43 8.89 11.75 -34.02
CA GLY A 43 7.76 11.51 -33.12
C GLY A 43 7.88 10.22 -32.33
N GLU A 44 8.44 9.15 -32.90
CA GLU A 44 8.63 7.86 -32.20
C GLU A 44 9.63 7.97 -31.04
N LYS A 45 10.70 8.75 -31.17
CA LYS A 45 11.68 8.96 -30.09
C LYS A 45 11.16 9.89 -28.99
N ILE A 46 10.35 10.89 -29.32
CA ILE A 46 9.78 11.83 -28.35
C ILE A 46 8.58 11.20 -27.61
N LEU A 47 7.71 10.45 -28.30
CA LEU A 47 6.60 9.70 -27.68
C LEU A 47 7.07 8.44 -26.95
N GLY A 48 8.07 7.72 -27.48
CA GLY A 48 8.67 6.56 -26.82
C GLY A 48 9.39 6.94 -25.53
N SER A 49 10.26 7.96 -25.59
CA SER A 49 10.97 8.48 -24.40
C SER A 49 10.00 9.06 -23.36
N SER A 50 8.95 9.77 -23.80
CA SER A 50 7.96 10.34 -22.89
C SER A 50 7.07 9.29 -22.24
N SER A 51 6.65 8.24 -22.97
CA SER A 51 5.88 7.13 -22.40
C SER A 51 6.70 6.27 -21.45
N GLU A 52 7.96 5.95 -21.78
CA GLU A 52 8.85 5.22 -20.87
C GLU A 52 9.23 6.05 -19.63
N TYR A 53 9.40 7.36 -19.76
CA TYR A 53 9.67 8.26 -18.63
C TYR A 53 8.44 8.51 -17.76
N VAL A 54 7.25 8.66 -18.36
CA VAL A 54 5.99 8.78 -17.64
C VAL A 54 5.63 7.45 -16.99
N GLN A 55 5.82 6.32 -17.66
CA GLN A 55 5.51 5.00 -17.13
C GLN A 55 6.51 4.57 -16.04
N SER A 56 7.79 4.94 -16.15
CA SER A 56 8.77 4.70 -15.08
C SER A 56 8.57 5.61 -13.87
N ASN A 57 8.14 6.87 -14.04
CA ASN A 57 7.79 7.74 -12.91
C ASN A 57 6.44 7.35 -12.29
N ILE A 58 5.42 7.06 -13.10
CA ILE A 58 4.09 6.62 -12.61
C ILE A 58 4.21 5.28 -11.89
N SER A 59 4.91 4.28 -12.43
CA SER A 59 5.11 2.99 -11.74
C SER A 59 5.93 3.10 -10.46
N ARG A 60 6.84 4.09 -10.38
CA ARG A 60 7.60 4.37 -9.15
C ARG A 60 6.70 4.89 -8.02
N TYR A 61 5.64 5.66 -8.34
CA TYR A 61 4.74 6.24 -7.33
C TYR A 61 3.43 5.44 -7.14
N PHE A 62 2.95 4.79 -8.18
CA PHE A 62 1.74 3.95 -8.22
C PHE A 62 2.14 2.51 -8.53
N SER A 63 2.28 1.71 -7.47
CA SER A 63 2.38 0.26 -7.58
C SER A 63 1.10 -0.34 -8.17
N ASP A 64 1.22 -1.50 -8.82
CA ASP A 64 0.07 -2.25 -9.31
C ASP A 64 -0.90 -2.54 -8.14
N PRO A 65 -2.15 -2.05 -8.16
CA PRO A 65 -3.10 -2.27 -7.07
C PRO A 65 -3.34 -3.75 -6.81
N GLN A 66 -3.24 -4.63 -7.82
CA GLN A 66 -3.43 -6.06 -7.66
C GLN A 66 -2.47 -6.67 -6.63
N TYR A 67 -1.25 -6.15 -6.51
CA TYR A 67 -0.27 -6.57 -5.51
C TYR A 67 -0.84 -6.53 -4.08
N TYR A 68 -1.55 -5.46 -3.72
CA TYR A 68 -2.02 -5.21 -2.35
C TYR A 68 -3.25 -6.03 -1.95
N PHE A 69 -3.90 -6.67 -2.92
CA PHE A 69 -5.09 -7.50 -2.72
C PHE A 69 -4.81 -9.00 -2.89
N GLN A 70 -3.55 -9.39 -3.13
CA GLN A 70 -3.12 -10.79 -3.12
C GLN A 70 -2.99 -11.30 -1.67
N VAL A 71 -4.13 -11.60 -1.05
CA VAL A 71 -4.26 -12.09 0.32
C VAL A 71 -5.02 -13.42 0.37
N ASN A 72 -4.78 -14.22 1.41
CA ASN A 72 -5.57 -15.41 1.72
C ASN A 72 -6.04 -15.38 3.19
N ASP A 73 -6.95 -16.29 3.57
CA ASP A 73 -7.53 -16.32 4.92
C ASP A 73 -6.48 -16.49 6.02
N GLN A 74 -5.46 -17.31 5.75
CA GLN A 74 -4.36 -17.56 6.68
C GLN A 74 -3.54 -16.29 6.91
N TYR A 75 -3.22 -15.57 5.83
CA TYR A 75 -2.53 -14.28 5.87
C TYR A 75 -3.34 -13.29 6.71
N VAL A 76 -4.64 -13.12 6.42
CA VAL A 76 -5.48 -12.14 7.13
C VAL A 76 -5.50 -12.42 8.64
N ARG A 77 -5.72 -13.68 9.05
CA ARG A 77 -5.69 -14.07 10.46
C ARG A 77 -4.35 -13.79 11.13
N ASN A 78 -3.25 -14.09 10.45
CA ASN A 78 -1.92 -13.85 10.98
C ASN A 78 -1.59 -12.36 11.04
N LYS A 79 -1.98 -11.59 10.02
CA LYS A 79 -1.73 -10.15 9.93
C LYS A 79 -2.51 -9.40 11.00
N LEU A 80 -3.76 -9.77 11.25
CA LEU A 80 -4.56 -9.23 12.36
C LEU A 80 -3.88 -9.47 13.71
N LYS A 81 -3.28 -10.64 13.96
CA LYS A 81 -2.50 -10.88 15.20
C LYS A 81 -1.31 -9.93 15.30
N VAL A 82 -0.58 -9.70 14.20
CA VAL A 82 0.57 -8.78 14.18
C VAL A 82 0.16 -7.33 14.40
N VAL A 83 -0.95 -6.90 13.78
CA VAL A 83 -1.48 -5.54 13.88
C VAL A 83 -2.05 -5.26 15.28
N LEU A 84 -2.84 -6.19 15.84
CA LEU A 84 -3.47 -6.03 17.16
C LEU A 84 -2.50 -6.29 18.33
N PHE A 85 -1.49 -7.12 18.12
CA PHE A 85 -0.51 -7.51 19.14
C PHE A 85 0.93 -7.40 18.61
N PRO A 86 1.39 -6.19 18.24
CA PRO A 86 2.70 -6.00 17.63
C PRO A 86 3.85 -6.36 18.58
N PHE A 87 3.61 -6.37 19.90
CA PHE A 87 4.58 -6.77 20.91
C PHE A 87 4.88 -8.28 20.89
N LEU A 88 3.91 -9.09 20.45
CA LEU A 88 4.02 -10.55 20.43
C LEU A 88 4.66 -11.07 19.14
N HIS A 89 4.74 -10.26 18.08
CA HIS A 89 5.39 -10.66 16.85
C HIS A 89 6.91 -10.75 17.04
N ARG A 90 7.39 -11.98 17.25
CA ARG A 90 8.82 -12.34 17.40
C ARG A 90 9.58 -12.47 16.08
N GLY A 91 8.89 -12.35 14.94
CA GLY A 91 9.49 -12.44 13.61
C GLY A 91 10.27 -11.19 13.20
N HIS A 92 10.97 -11.30 12.08
CA HIS A 92 11.58 -10.14 11.43
C HIS A 92 10.50 -9.24 10.83
N TRP A 93 10.64 -7.92 10.97
CA TRP A 93 9.75 -6.90 10.39
C TRP A 93 10.22 -6.41 9.02
N THR A 94 11.01 -7.22 8.32
CA THR A 94 11.57 -6.90 6.99
C THR A 94 10.74 -7.53 5.91
N ARG A 95 10.46 -6.74 4.88
CA ARG A 95 9.86 -7.24 3.65
C ARG A 95 10.83 -8.18 2.95
N ILE A 96 10.31 -9.26 2.38
CA ILE A 96 11.08 -10.21 1.59
C ILE A 96 11.18 -9.66 0.17
N THR A 97 12.41 -9.49 -0.33
CA THR A 97 12.68 -9.14 -1.71
C THR A 97 13.11 -10.37 -2.50
N GLU A 98 12.62 -10.49 -3.73
CA GLU A 98 13.08 -11.48 -4.70
C GLU A 98 13.69 -10.78 -5.90
N PRO A 99 14.83 -11.28 -6.42
CA PRO A 99 15.39 -10.80 -7.67
C PRO A 99 14.54 -11.30 -8.83
N VAL A 100 13.75 -10.41 -9.43
CA VAL A 100 12.96 -10.70 -10.64
C VAL A 100 13.58 -9.90 -11.79
N GLY A 101 14.16 -10.59 -12.77
CA GLY A 101 14.73 -9.95 -13.97
C GLY A 101 15.84 -8.93 -13.69
N GLY A 102 16.69 -9.18 -12.67
CA GLY A 102 17.78 -8.28 -12.30
C GLY A 102 17.40 -7.07 -11.44
N ARG A 103 16.12 -6.94 -11.05
CA ARG A 103 15.63 -5.94 -10.09
C ARG A 103 15.12 -6.63 -8.83
N LEU A 104 15.36 -6.02 -7.66
CA LEU A 104 14.76 -6.47 -6.40
C LEU A 104 13.29 -6.06 -6.39
N SER A 105 12.37 -7.02 -6.38
CA SER A 105 10.93 -6.81 -6.26
C SER A 105 10.43 -7.35 -4.93
N TYR A 106 9.41 -6.73 -4.34
CA TYR A 106 8.83 -7.19 -3.08
C TYR A 106 7.84 -8.33 -3.31
N LYS A 107 7.83 -9.30 -2.39
CA LYS A 107 6.82 -10.37 -2.40
C LYS A 107 5.43 -9.84 -2.05
N PRO A 108 4.37 -10.33 -2.72
CA PRO A 108 3.00 -9.96 -2.38
C PRO A 108 2.60 -10.47 -0.98
N PRO A 109 1.56 -9.89 -0.37
CA PRO A 109 1.14 -10.18 1.01
C PRO A 109 0.95 -11.67 1.32
N ILE A 110 0.40 -12.45 0.40
CA ILE A 110 0.22 -13.91 0.54
C ILE A 110 1.52 -14.66 0.92
N TYR A 111 2.69 -14.16 0.52
CA TYR A 111 3.99 -14.79 0.80
C TYR A 111 4.84 -14.04 1.82
N ASP A 112 4.41 -12.86 2.28
CA ASP A 112 5.15 -12.03 3.24
C ASP A 112 4.21 -11.31 4.21
N ILE A 113 4.26 -11.74 5.48
CA ILE A 113 3.46 -11.15 6.56
C ILE A 113 3.76 -9.67 6.82
N ASN A 114 4.95 -9.19 6.44
CA ASN A 114 5.35 -7.80 6.62
C ASN A 114 4.97 -6.91 5.45
N ALA A 115 4.64 -7.50 4.29
CA ALA A 115 4.19 -6.73 3.14
C ALA A 115 2.88 -5.99 3.47
N PRO A 116 2.75 -4.71 3.07
CA PRO A 116 1.50 -3.98 3.25
C PRO A 116 0.42 -4.52 2.30
N ASP A 117 -0.79 -4.72 2.82
CA ASP A 117 -2.01 -4.98 2.06
C ASP A 117 -3.02 -3.84 2.21
N LEU A 118 -3.89 -3.68 1.23
CA LEU A 118 -5.02 -2.75 1.29
C LEU A 118 -6.33 -3.46 1.69
N TYR A 119 -6.37 -4.78 1.61
CA TYR A 119 -7.56 -5.56 1.96
C TYR A 119 -8.01 -5.34 3.41
N ILE A 120 -7.12 -5.51 4.40
CA ILE A 120 -7.46 -5.34 5.82
C ILE A 120 -7.85 -3.89 6.13
N PRO A 121 -7.08 -2.86 5.71
CA PRO A 121 -7.50 -1.46 5.86
C PRO A 121 -8.91 -1.16 5.35
N PHE A 122 -9.25 -1.56 4.12
CA PHE A 122 -10.57 -1.30 3.55
C PHE A 122 -11.67 -2.04 4.31
N MET A 123 -11.45 -3.32 4.63
CA MET A 123 -12.41 -4.12 5.39
C MET A 123 -12.62 -3.57 6.80
N ALA A 124 -11.54 -3.16 7.48
CA ALA A 124 -11.59 -2.57 8.81
C ALA A 124 -12.29 -1.20 8.79
N PHE A 125 -12.04 -0.38 7.78
CA PHE A 125 -12.74 0.90 7.61
C PHE A 125 -14.26 0.71 7.45
N GLY A 126 -14.68 -0.19 6.55
CA GLY A 126 -16.10 -0.53 6.39
C GLY A 126 -16.72 -1.07 7.68
N THR A 127 -16.01 -1.95 8.37
CA THR A 127 -16.44 -2.50 9.67
C THR A 127 -16.58 -1.42 10.73
N TYR A 128 -15.65 -0.47 10.79
CA TYR A 128 -15.72 0.67 11.70
C TYR A 128 -16.99 1.51 11.45
N VAL A 129 -17.30 1.83 10.19
CA VAL A 129 -18.51 2.58 9.82
C VAL A 129 -19.78 1.84 10.24
N VAL A 130 -19.85 0.53 9.98
CA VAL A 130 -20.98 -0.33 10.38
C VAL A 130 -21.13 -0.38 11.91
N LEU A 131 -20.04 -0.61 12.65
CA LEU A 131 -20.06 -0.66 14.11
C LEU A 131 -20.43 0.70 14.71
N ALA A 132 -19.96 1.80 14.14
CA ALA A 132 -20.30 3.14 14.60
C ALA A 132 -21.78 3.46 14.35
N GLY A 133 -22.31 3.11 13.18
CA GLY A 133 -23.74 3.19 12.87
C GLY A 133 -24.60 2.34 13.80
N PHE A 134 -24.18 1.10 14.06
CA PHE A 134 -24.85 0.22 15.02
C PHE A 134 -24.86 0.83 16.43
N SER A 135 -23.72 1.37 16.88
CA SER A 135 -23.63 2.07 18.16
C SER A 135 -24.53 3.30 18.25
N LEU A 136 -24.77 4.02 17.15
CA LEU A 136 -25.76 5.11 17.10
C LEU A 136 -27.19 4.60 17.18
N GLY A 137 -27.48 3.49 16.50
CA GLY A 137 -28.78 2.80 16.54
C GLY A 137 -29.18 2.39 17.95
N LEU A 138 -28.26 1.77 18.70
CA LEU A 138 -28.49 1.39 20.10
C LEU A 138 -28.78 2.59 21.02
N ARG A 139 -28.38 3.80 20.63
CA ARG A 139 -28.61 5.05 21.38
C ARG A 139 -29.86 5.81 20.92
N GLY A 140 -30.59 5.28 19.94
CA GLY A 140 -31.75 5.96 19.33
C GLY A 140 -31.38 7.23 18.55
N ARG A 141 -30.12 7.38 18.14
CA ARG A 141 -29.61 8.57 17.41
C ARG A 141 -29.12 8.23 15.99
N PHE A 142 -29.61 7.13 15.44
CA PHE A 142 -29.27 6.76 14.08
C PHE A 142 -30.01 7.66 13.09
N SER A 143 -29.25 8.28 12.20
CA SER A 143 -29.77 8.87 10.98
C SER A 143 -28.78 8.58 9.83
N PRO A 144 -29.26 8.47 8.58
CA PRO A 144 -28.38 8.30 7.42
C PRO A 144 -27.32 9.42 7.33
N GLU A 145 -27.69 10.64 7.72
CA GLU A 145 -26.79 11.79 7.77
C GLU A 145 -25.71 11.60 8.81
N ALA A 146 -26.05 11.13 10.02
CA ALA A 146 -25.07 10.86 11.08
C ALA A 146 -24.08 9.76 10.67
N LEU A 147 -24.54 8.74 9.96
CA LEU A 147 -23.66 7.70 9.40
C LEU A 147 -22.72 8.27 8.33
N ASN A 148 -23.23 9.12 7.44
CA ASN A 148 -22.42 9.80 6.44
C ASN A 148 -21.35 10.70 7.09
N TRP A 149 -21.71 11.42 8.16
CA TRP A 149 -20.75 12.19 8.95
C TRP A 149 -19.61 11.34 9.51
N LEU A 150 -19.92 10.14 10.05
CA LEU A 150 -18.91 9.21 10.54
C LEU A 150 -18.02 8.64 9.43
N PHE A 151 -18.60 8.36 8.27
CA PHE A 151 -17.87 7.92 7.08
C PHE A 151 -16.87 8.99 6.62
N ILE A 152 -17.31 10.24 6.45
CA ILE A 152 -16.45 11.36 6.06
C ILE A 152 -15.39 11.64 7.13
N LYS A 153 -15.76 11.64 8.41
CA LYS A 153 -14.83 11.79 9.53
C LYS A 153 -13.74 10.72 9.51
N GLY A 154 -14.12 9.47 9.24
CA GLY A 154 -13.18 8.36 9.05
C GLY A 154 -12.26 8.57 7.85
N LEU A 155 -12.79 8.96 6.68
CA LEU A 155 -11.96 9.26 5.51
C LEU A 155 -10.96 10.40 5.76
N VAL A 156 -11.41 11.48 6.42
CA VAL A 156 -10.52 12.59 6.81
C VAL A 156 -9.46 12.10 7.78
N GLY A 157 -9.82 11.27 8.77
CA GLY A 157 -8.85 10.66 9.68
C GLY A 157 -7.81 9.79 8.98
N TRP A 158 -8.23 8.98 8.00
CA TRP A 158 -7.31 8.20 7.17
C TRP A 158 -6.38 9.11 6.37
N PHE A 159 -6.92 10.13 5.71
CA PHE A 159 -6.15 11.09 4.92
C PHE A 159 -5.12 11.86 5.78
N LEU A 160 -5.52 12.32 6.96
CA LEU A 160 -4.62 12.98 7.91
C LEU A 160 -3.48 12.05 8.34
N GLN A 161 -3.79 10.79 8.62
CA GLN A 161 -2.80 9.78 8.96
C GLN A 161 -1.83 9.52 7.79
N VAL A 162 -2.32 9.42 6.55
CA VAL A 162 -1.48 9.27 5.35
C VAL A 162 -0.57 10.49 5.17
N SER A 163 -1.13 11.69 5.33
CA SER A 163 -0.39 12.96 5.19
C SER A 163 0.70 13.06 6.25
N LEU A 164 0.40 12.70 7.50
CA LEU A 164 1.36 12.64 8.60
C LEU A 164 2.52 11.69 8.27
N LEU A 165 2.22 10.45 7.86
CA LEU A 165 3.26 9.46 7.52
C LEU A 165 4.11 9.90 6.33
N LYS A 166 3.48 10.44 5.27
CA LYS A 166 4.21 10.94 4.09
C LYS A 166 5.11 12.12 4.47
N PHE A 167 4.61 13.07 5.27
CA PHE A 167 5.39 14.20 5.75
C PHE A 167 6.60 13.75 6.59
N CYS A 168 6.41 12.79 7.50
CA CYS A 168 7.51 12.23 8.28
C CYS A 168 8.58 11.56 7.40
N LEU A 169 8.18 10.80 6.37
CA LEU A 169 9.11 10.17 5.43
C LEU A 169 9.88 11.21 4.58
N LEU A 170 9.19 12.24 4.09
CA LEU A 170 9.79 13.34 3.34
C LEU A 170 10.79 14.13 4.20
N SER A 171 10.46 14.41 5.47
CA SER A 171 11.36 15.08 6.41
C SER A 171 12.67 14.31 6.66
N LEU A 172 12.68 13.02 6.38
CA LEU A 172 13.81 12.13 6.57
C LEU A 172 14.61 11.87 5.29
N GLY A 173 14.20 12.47 4.16
CA GLY A 173 14.82 12.23 2.85
C GLY A 173 14.52 10.87 2.23
N SER A 174 13.65 10.06 2.86
CA SER A 174 13.20 8.74 2.39
C SER A 174 11.91 8.91 1.57
N GLY A 175 12.06 9.54 0.39
CA GLY A 175 10.94 9.90 -0.48
C GLY A 175 10.40 8.78 -1.37
N GLU A 176 11.06 7.61 -1.41
CA GLU A 176 10.83 6.59 -2.44
C GLU A 176 9.75 5.56 -2.09
N ALA A 177 9.23 5.56 -0.85
CA ALA A 177 8.15 4.64 -0.48
C ALA A 177 6.88 4.87 -1.36
N PRO A 178 6.35 3.80 -2.00
CA PRO A 178 5.13 3.86 -2.78
C PRO A 178 3.96 4.46 -1.99
N LEU A 179 3.12 5.28 -2.63
CA LEU A 179 1.99 5.91 -1.93
C LEU A 179 1.02 4.88 -1.36
N LEU A 180 0.79 3.78 -2.08
CA LEU A 180 -0.11 2.72 -1.65
C LEU A 180 0.40 1.98 -0.40
N ASP A 181 1.71 1.84 -0.21
CA ASP A 181 2.28 1.31 1.04
C ASP A 181 1.89 2.20 2.23
N ILE A 182 2.01 3.53 2.06
CA ILE A 182 1.70 4.51 3.12
C ILE A 182 0.20 4.51 3.43
N VAL A 183 -0.65 4.44 2.40
CA VAL A 183 -2.11 4.33 2.55
C VAL A 183 -2.49 3.07 3.31
N ALA A 184 -1.88 1.93 2.97
CA ALA A 184 -2.07 0.67 3.68
C ALA A 184 -1.65 0.79 5.16
N TYR A 185 -0.44 1.28 5.44
CA TYR A 185 0.05 1.44 6.81
C TYR A 185 -0.84 2.35 7.65
N ALA A 186 -1.28 3.48 7.10
CA ALA A 186 -2.19 4.40 7.77
C ALA A 186 -3.55 3.76 8.09
N GLY A 187 -4.06 2.92 7.20
CA GLY A 187 -5.40 2.36 7.31
C GLY A 187 -5.54 1.23 8.33
N TYR A 188 -4.45 0.56 8.75
CA TYR A 188 -4.51 -0.45 9.82
C TYR A 188 -5.04 0.12 11.13
N THR A 189 -4.95 1.44 11.35
CA THR A 189 -5.54 2.14 12.50
C THR A 189 -7.02 1.78 12.71
N PHE A 190 -7.79 1.56 11.64
CA PHE A 190 -9.19 1.15 11.75
C PHE A 190 -9.39 -0.24 12.37
N THR A 191 -8.38 -1.12 12.31
CA THR A 191 -8.41 -2.42 12.98
C THR A 191 -8.51 -2.24 14.49
N GLY A 192 -7.69 -1.35 15.07
CA GLY A 192 -7.74 -0.99 16.48
C GLY A 192 -9.05 -0.29 16.84
N MET A 193 -9.50 0.63 15.99
CA MET A 193 -10.77 1.33 16.19
C MET A 193 -11.97 0.38 16.25
N CYS A 194 -12.02 -0.65 15.39
CA CYS A 194 -13.08 -1.65 15.43
C CYS A 194 -13.16 -2.35 16.79
N ILE A 195 -12.02 -2.74 17.36
CA ILE A 195 -11.97 -3.38 18.69
C ILE A 195 -12.45 -2.42 19.79
N ALA A 196 -12.02 -1.15 19.74
CA ALA A 196 -12.43 -0.15 20.73
C ALA A 196 -13.94 0.16 20.66
N VAL A 197 -14.51 0.29 19.46
CA VAL A 197 -15.95 0.52 19.27
C VAL A 197 -16.77 -0.72 19.63
N LEU A 198 -16.32 -1.91 19.24
CA LEU A 198 -16.99 -3.16 19.61
C LEU A 198 -17.02 -3.35 21.13
N GLY A 199 -15.90 -3.10 21.82
CA GLY A 199 -15.85 -3.14 23.27
C GLY A 199 -16.82 -2.15 23.93
N LYS A 200 -16.90 -0.92 23.42
CA LYS A 200 -17.87 0.09 23.86
C LYS A 200 -19.32 -0.39 23.74
N ILE A 201 -19.65 -1.11 22.67
CA ILE A 201 -21.00 -1.68 22.45
C ILE A 201 -21.30 -2.77 23.48
N LEU A 202 -20.33 -3.65 23.76
CA LEU A 202 -20.49 -4.75 24.72
C LEU A 202 -20.54 -4.25 26.17
N TRP A 203 -19.67 -3.30 26.51
CA TRP A 203 -19.58 -2.71 27.84
C TRP A 203 -19.05 -1.27 27.73
N SER A 204 -19.91 -0.28 28.02
CA SER A 204 -19.59 1.15 27.92
C SER A 204 -18.28 1.57 28.60
N TYR A 205 -18.01 1.09 29.83
CA TYR A 205 -16.78 1.41 30.56
C TYR A 205 -15.51 0.79 29.95
N SER A 206 -15.61 -0.31 29.20
CA SER A 206 -14.44 -0.93 28.55
C SER A 206 -13.79 0.01 27.52
N TYR A 207 -14.55 0.96 26.97
CA TYR A 207 -14.07 1.97 26.04
C TYR A 207 -12.89 2.77 26.59
N TYR A 208 -12.94 3.16 27.88
CA TYR A 208 -11.88 3.96 28.52
C TYR A 208 -10.56 3.20 28.63
N PHE A 209 -10.62 1.87 28.70
CA PHE A 209 -9.44 1.01 28.71
C PHE A 209 -8.99 0.63 27.30
N LEU A 210 -9.93 0.29 26.40
CA LEU A 210 -9.61 -0.21 25.07
C LEU A 210 -9.08 0.86 24.12
N ILE A 211 -9.50 2.13 24.24
CA ILE A 211 -8.97 3.22 23.43
C ILE A 211 -7.45 3.40 23.64
N PRO A 212 -6.93 3.63 24.86
CA PRO A 212 -5.49 3.78 25.07
C PRO A 212 -4.74 2.49 24.71
N TRP A 213 -5.30 1.31 25.01
CA TRP A 213 -4.67 0.03 24.64
C TRP A 213 -4.51 -0.14 23.13
N THR A 214 -5.59 0.02 22.37
CA THR A 214 -5.56 -0.10 20.90
C THR A 214 -4.73 0.99 20.24
N CYS A 215 -4.70 2.19 20.81
CA CYS A 215 -3.81 3.28 20.40
C CYS A 215 -2.34 2.90 20.58
N ILE A 216 -1.96 2.35 21.74
CA ILE A 216 -0.59 1.85 21.99
C ILE A 216 -0.22 0.74 21.01
N CYS A 217 -1.14 -0.20 20.72
CA CYS A 217 -0.90 -1.23 19.71
C CYS A 217 -0.69 -0.63 18.31
N MET A 218 -1.57 0.24 17.83
CA MET A 218 -1.39 0.84 16.49
C MET A 218 -0.14 1.71 16.40
N GLY A 219 0.16 2.50 17.44
CA GLY A 219 1.38 3.29 17.52
C GLY A 219 2.63 2.41 17.48
N ALA A 220 2.68 1.32 18.24
CA ALA A 220 3.80 0.38 18.21
C ALA A 220 3.94 -0.34 16.87
N PHE A 221 2.82 -0.74 16.24
CA PHE A 221 2.82 -1.33 14.90
C PHE A 221 3.42 -0.36 13.88
N LEU A 222 2.92 0.89 13.83
CA LEU A 222 3.41 1.93 12.93
C LEU A 222 4.89 2.24 13.16
N VAL A 223 5.33 2.36 14.41
CA VAL A 223 6.75 2.58 14.72
C VAL A 223 7.61 1.43 14.21
N LYS A 224 7.18 0.17 14.41
CA LYS A 224 7.95 -1.00 13.97
C LYS A 224 8.02 -1.10 12.44
N THR A 225 6.94 -0.82 11.73
CA THR A 225 6.93 -0.85 10.26
C THR A 225 7.70 0.33 9.67
N MET A 226 7.47 1.56 10.16
CA MET A 226 8.14 2.77 9.67
C MET A 226 9.63 2.79 9.97
N LYS A 227 10.05 2.33 11.17
CA LYS A 227 11.48 2.17 11.48
C LYS A 227 12.18 1.30 10.45
N ARG A 228 11.53 0.31 9.84
CA ARG A 228 12.21 -0.56 8.87
C ARG A 228 12.16 -0.01 7.45
N VAL A 229 11.06 0.61 7.03
CA VAL A 229 10.99 1.36 5.76
C VAL A 229 12.11 2.41 5.72
N LEU A 230 12.26 3.16 6.81
CA LEU A 230 13.25 4.22 6.92
C LEU A 230 14.71 3.73 6.89
N PHE A 231 15.02 2.67 7.64
CA PHE A 231 16.39 2.15 7.74
C PHE A 231 16.79 1.26 6.55
N ALA A 232 15.83 0.78 5.75
CA ALA A 232 16.12 0.07 4.50
C ALA A 232 16.61 1.02 3.40
N GLU A 233 16.10 2.25 3.37
CA GLU A 233 16.45 3.25 2.34
C GLU A 233 17.65 4.13 2.71
N VAL A 234 17.88 4.40 4.01
CA VAL A 234 18.88 5.39 4.45
C VAL A 234 19.95 4.75 5.34
N ARG A 235 21.12 4.45 4.75
CA ARG A 235 22.29 3.91 5.48
C ARG A 235 23.12 4.98 6.23
N THR A 236 22.77 6.27 6.18
CA THR A 236 23.75 7.33 6.48
C THR A 236 23.20 8.61 7.15
N TYR A 237 22.09 8.56 7.91
CA TYR A 237 21.53 9.77 8.54
C TYR A 237 21.48 9.71 10.08
N ASP A 238 21.48 10.90 10.69
CA ASP A 238 21.52 11.16 12.13
C ASP A 238 20.42 10.39 12.88
N SER A 239 20.86 9.35 13.61
CA SER A 239 20.01 8.40 14.34
C SER A 239 19.04 9.09 15.29
N SER A 240 19.39 10.26 15.84
CA SER A 240 18.58 10.97 16.84
C SER A 240 17.21 11.42 16.29
N ARG A 241 17.20 12.08 15.11
CA ARG A 241 15.98 12.61 14.46
C ARG A 241 14.96 11.51 14.13
N HIS A 242 15.44 10.33 13.75
CA HIS A 242 14.60 9.18 13.42
C HIS A 242 13.79 8.73 14.64
N HIS A 243 14.40 8.69 15.82
CA HIS A 243 13.72 8.27 17.05
C HIS A 243 12.64 9.28 17.48
N TYR A 244 12.93 10.59 17.38
CA TYR A 244 11.94 11.63 17.70
C TYR A 244 10.72 11.58 16.77
N LEU A 245 10.93 11.40 15.46
CA LEU A 245 9.82 11.28 14.50
C LEU A 245 9.00 10.01 14.70
N LEU A 246 9.62 8.88 15.03
CA LEU A 246 8.90 7.65 15.36
C LEU A 246 8.05 7.82 16.63
N ILE A 247 8.59 8.46 17.67
CA ILE A 247 7.83 8.80 18.88
C ILE A 247 6.67 9.74 18.54
N PHE A 248 6.90 10.75 17.70
CA PHE A 248 5.86 11.66 17.25
C PHE A 248 4.72 10.94 16.52
N ILE A 249 5.02 10.00 15.61
CA ILE A 249 4.00 9.18 14.93
C ILE A 249 3.17 8.38 15.94
N ALA A 250 3.82 7.78 16.95
CA ALA A 250 3.12 7.04 18.00
C ALA A 250 2.21 7.95 18.85
N LEU A 251 2.71 9.12 19.25
CA LEU A 251 1.94 10.08 20.04
C LEU A 251 0.76 10.67 19.27
N ALA A 252 0.92 10.90 17.96
CA ALA A 252 -0.15 11.38 17.08
C ALA A 252 -1.33 10.39 16.96
N GLN A 253 -1.15 9.11 17.33
CA GLN A 253 -2.26 8.15 17.37
C GLN A 253 -3.30 8.50 18.44
N PHE A 254 -2.90 9.06 19.58
CA PHE A 254 -3.82 9.37 20.68
C PHE A 254 -4.92 10.36 20.28
N PRO A 255 -4.61 11.57 19.77
CA PRO A 255 -5.65 12.51 19.35
C PRO A 255 -6.51 11.93 18.22
N LEU A 256 -5.91 11.18 17.29
CA LEU A 256 -6.66 10.51 16.21
C LEU A 256 -7.67 9.50 16.76
N PHE A 257 -7.24 8.62 17.66
CA PHE A 257 -8.09 7.59 18.27
C PHE A 257 -9.22 8.19 19.11
N ILE A 258 -8.93 9.22 19.90
CA ILE A 258 -9.95 9.88 20.71
C ILE A 258 -10.96 10.59 19.79
N TRP A 259 -10.47 11.26 18.74
CA TRP A 259 -11.33 11.94 17.78
C TRP A 259 -12.22 10.96 17.02
N LEU A 260 -11.67 9.90 16.43
CA LEU A 260 -12.43 8.87 15.70
C LEU A 260 -13.33 8.04 16.63
N GLY A 261 -12.90 7.75 17.85
CA GLY A 261 -13.67 6.98 18.84
C GLY A 261 -14.88 7.72 19.40
N ASN A 262 -14.87 9.06 19.29
CA ASN A 262 -16.04 9.87 19.57
C ASN A 262 -17.07 9.74 18.44
N ILE A 263 -17.96 8.74 18.61
CA ILE A 263 -19.14 8.50 17.77
C ILE A 263 -20.23 9.52 18.15
N SER A 264 -19.98 10.78 17.78
CA SER A 264 -20.92 11.89 17.87
C SER A 264 -20.97 12.60 16.52
N VAL A 265 -22.05 13.35 16.30
CA VAL A 265 -22.22 14.19 15.10
C VAL A 265 -21.33 15.44 15.18
N ASN A 266 -20.84 15.77 16.38
CA ASN A 266 -19.95 16.90 16.58
C ASN A 266 -18.58 16.60 15.95
N TRP A 267 -18.12 17.55 15.14
CA TRP A 267 -16.84 17.46 14.44
C TRP A 267 -15.64 17.56 15.39
N LEU A 268 -15.83 18.24 16.52
CA LEU A 268 -14.89 18.32 17.63
C LEU A 268 -15.54 17.76 18.90
N PHE A 269 -14.70 17.44 19.90
CA PHE A 269 -15.03 16.71 21.13
C PHE A 269 -16.45 16.90 21.68
#